data_AF-A0AAV5P7E1-F1
#
_entry.id   AF-A0AAV5P7E1-F1
#
_cell.length_a   1.000
_cell.length_b   1.000
_cell.length_c   1.000
_cell.angle_alpha   90.00
_cell.angle_beta   90.00
_cell.angle_gamma   90.00
#
_symmetry.space_group_name_H-M   'P 1'
#
loop_
_entity.id
_entity.type
_entity.pdbx_description
1 polymer ?
#
loop_
_entity_poly.entity_id
_entity_poly.type
_entity_poly.pdbx_seq_one_letter_code
_entity_poly.pdbx_strand_id
1 'polypeptide(L)'
;MAHSVFENRPWQQHQDFLLSRLRSSAVVSDVQALSRFRYVVQRPGKAEIVLFLTNKYILSVADVIEILAEAPETNCIASTMDYNQYSPEAKAYCMDLGIGLFRVVELLGAVYYDGDGFLEYVPPERDR
;
A
#
# COMPACT_ATOMS: atom_id res chain seq x y z
N MET A 1 -15.24 14.45 -18.90
CA MET A 1 -16.17 13.39 -18.47
C MET A 1 -15.84 13.08 -17.02
N ALA A 2 -16.80 13.19 -16.11
CA ALA A 2 -16.58 12.92 -14.70
C ALA A 2 -16.46 11.39 -14.52
N HIS A 3 -15.23 10.87 -14.41
CA HIS A 3 -15.04 9.51 -13.93
C HIS A 3 -15.64 9.42 -12.53
N SER A 4 -16.62 8.54 -12.37
CA SER A 4 -17.37 8.38 -11.14
C SER A 4 -16.41 8.12 -9.98
N VAL A 5 -16.47 8.98 -8.96
CA VAL A 5 -15.68 8.93 -7.72
C VAL A 5 -15.83 7.58 -6.97
N PHE A 6 -16.69 6.67 -7.45
CA PHE A 6 -16.98 5.35 -6.87
C PHE A 6 -16.20 4.17 -7.47
N GLU A 7 -15.56 4.29 -8.64
CA GLU A 7 -15.06 3.10 -9.37
C GLU A 7 -13.87 2.38 -8.73
N ASN A 8 -13.07 3.06 -7.88
CA ASN A 8 -11.81 2.49 -7.37
C ASN A 8 -11.68 2.51 -5.85
N ARG A 9 -12.80 2.54 -5.12
CA ARG A 9 -12.80 2.57 -3.65
C ARG A 9 -12.62 1.16 -3.07
N PRO A 10 -11.66 0.96 -2.15
CA PRO A 10 -11.57 -0.28 -1.39
C PRO A 10 -12.88 -0.63 -0.68
N TRP A 11 -13.32 -1.87 -0.82
CA TRP A 11 -14.47 -2.37 -0.06
C TRP A 11 -14.10 -2.47 1.43
N GLN A 12 -15.07 -2.21 2.31
CA GLN A 12 -14.81 -2.18 3.76
C GLN A 12 -14.19 -3.48 4.25
N GLN A 13 -14.70 -4.64 3.78
CA GLN A 13 -14.18 -5.94 4.17
C GLN A 13 -12.71 -6.15 3.80
N HIS A 14 -12.24 -5.59 2.67
CA HIS A 14 -10.83 -5.69 2.28
C HIS A 14 -9.93 -4.78 3.11
N GLN A 15 -10.45 -3.60 3.51
CA GLN A 15 -9.77 -2.76 4.48
C GLN A 15 -9.67 -3.48 5.83
N ASP A 16 -10.78 -4.04 6.34
CA ASP A 16 -10.82 -4.74 7.62
C ASP A 16 -9.87 -5.94 7.64
N PHE A 17 -9.79 -6.68 6.52
CA PHE A 17 -8.81 -7.76 6.36
C PHE A 17 -7.38 -7.26 6.53
N LEU A 18 -6.96 -6.23 5.78
CA LEU A 18 -5.61 -5.68 5.89
C LEU A 18 -5.35 -5.15 7.31
N LEU A 19 -6.27 -4.34 7.85
CA LEU A 19 -6.09 -3.68 9.14
C LEU A 19 -5.99 -4.70 10.29
N SER A 20 -6.81 -5.76 10.27
CA SER A 20 -6.73 -6.83 11.28
C SER A 20 -5.39 -7.56 11.23
N ARG A 21 -4.86 -7.82 10.02
CA ARG A 21 -3.56 -8.46 9.84
C ARG A 21 -2.40 -7.57 10.25
N LEU A 22 -2.43 -6.29 9.88
CA LEU A 22 -1.42 -5.32 10.31
C LEU A 22 -1.38 -5.20 11.83
N ARG A 23 -2.54 -5.04 12.48
CA ARG A 23 -2.64 -4.95 13.96
C ARG A 23 -2.22 -6.22 14.69
N SER A 24 -2.24 -7.36 14.02
CA SER A 24 -1.80 -8.64 14.58
C SER A 24 -0.31 -8.93 14.31
N SER A 25 0.36 -8.07 13.54
CA SER A 25 1.77 -8.25 13.19
C SER A 25 2.69 -7.89 14.36
N ALA A 26 3.72 -8.70 14.61
CA ALA A 26 4.66 -8.49 15.72
C ALA A 26 5.48 -7.19 15.59
N VAL A 27 5.61 -6.65 14.38
CA VAL A 27 6.39 -5.42 14.09
C VAL A 27 5.54 -4.15 14.04
N VAL A 28 4.22 -4.26 14.20
CA VAL A 28 3.29 -3.12 14.14
C VAL A 28 2.76 -2.87 15.55
N SER A 29 2.95 -1.67 16.07
CA SER A 29 2.43 -1.29 17.39
C SER A 29 1.07 -0.61 17.33
N ASP A 30 0.76 0.08 16.23
CA ASP A 30 -0.50 0.80 16.06
C ASP A 30 -0.85 1.00 14.59
N VAL A 31 -2.15 1.09 14.30
CA VAL A 31 -2.69 1.46 12.98
C VAL A 31 -3.80 2.48 13.16
N GLN A 32 -3.50 3.73 12.81
CA GLN A 32 -4.40 4.88 12.95
C GLN A 32 -5.01 5.24 11.59
N ALA A 33 -6.29 5.55 11.56
CA ALA A 33 -6.93 6.09 10.36
C ALA A 33 -6.70 7.60 10.30
N LEU A 34 -6.08 8.07 9.21
CA LEU A 34 -6.02 9.50 8.88
C LEU A 34 -7.29 9.95 8.17
N SER A 35 -7.78 9.09 7.26
CA SER A 35 -9.03 9.29 6.54
C SER A 35 -9.58 7.94 6.07
N ARG A 36 -10.62 7.95 5.22
CA ARG A 36 -11.35 6.74 4.82
C ARG A 36 -10.48 5.65 4.19
N PHE A 37 -9.42 6.00 3.47
CA PHE A 37 -8.53 5.04 2.81
C PHE A 37 -7.06 5.29 3.12
N ARG A 38 -6.79 6.10 4.16
CA ARG A 38 -5.46 6.54 4.51
C ARG A 38 -5.16 6.20 5.95
N TYR A 39 -4.02 5.56 6.18
CA TYR A 39 -3.65 5.04 7.49
C TYR A 39 -2.21 5.35 7.81
N VAL A 40 -1.92 5.46 9.09
CA VAL A 40 -0.57 5.48 9.64
C VAL A 40 -0.33 4.17 10.34
N VAL A 41 0.74 3.47 9.95
CA VAL A 41 1.19 2.22 10.57
C VAL A 41 2.48 2.50 11.33
N GLN A 42 2.39 2.41 12.65
CA GLN A 42 3.52 2.58 13.55
C GLN A 42 4.30 1.29 13.69
N ARG A 43 5.61 1.36 13.48
CA ARG A 43 6.53 0.21 13.54
C ARG A 43 7.73 0.58 14.41
N PRO A 44 7.73 0.30 15.72
CA PRO A 44 8.81 0.74 16.61
C PRO A 44 10.18 0.27 16.14
N GLY A 45 11.14 1.19 16.05
CA GLY A 45 12.48 0.92 15.54
C GLY A 45 12.59 0.83 14.00
N LYS A 46 11.52 1.19 13.27
CA LYS A 46 11.47 1.27 11.81
C LYS A 46 10.78 2.56 11.37
N ALA A 47 10.89 2.90 10.09
CA ALA A 47 10.14 4.01 9.51
C ALA A 47 8.62 3.81 9.64
N GLU A 48 7.90 4.89 9.93
CA GLU A 48 6.44 4.94 9.88
C GLU A 48 5.94 4.73 8.44
N ILE A 49 4.81 4.05 8.27
CA ILE A 49 4.16 3.91 6.95
C ILE A 49 2.92 4.80 6.92
N VAL A 50 2.89 5.77 6.00
CA VAL A 50 1.72 6.55 5.61
C VAL A 50 1.11 5.90 4.37
N LEU A 51 0.13 5.03 4.62
CA LEU A 51 -0.50 4.15 3.65
C LEU A 51 -1.69 4.81 2.96
N PHE A 52 -1.72 4.72 1.63
CA PHE A 52 -2.90 4.98 0.80
C PHE A 52 -3.44 3.67 0.20
N LEU A 53 -4.72 3.38 0.46
CA LEU A 53 -5.41 2.21 -0.10
C LEU A 53 -6.23 2.55 -1.32
N THR A 54 -6.11 1.71 -2.34
CA THR A 54 -6.83 1.84 -3.61
C THR A 54 -7.35 0.49 -4.08
N ASN A 55 -8.37 0.48 -4.93
CA ASN A 55 -8.90 -0.72 -5.56
C ASN A 55 -8.73 -0.71 -7.09
N LYS A 56 -7.82 0.11 -7.63
CA LYS A 56 -7.51 0.11 -9.07
C LYS A 56 -6.99 -1.29 -9.48
N TYR A 57 -7.58 -1.83 -10.55
CA TYR A 57 -7.26 -3.16 -11.08
C TYR A 57 -5.81 -3.26 -11.58
N ILE A 58 -5.34 -2.23 -12.28
CA ILE A 58 -3.93 -2.06 -12.65
C ILE A 58 -3.53 -0.64 -12.25
N LEU A 59 -2.56 -0.52 -11.34
CA LEU A 59 -1.97 0.77 -10.97
C LEU A 59 -0.83 1.14 -11.93
N SER A 60 -0.96 2.30 -12.57
CA SER A 60 0.01 2.90 -13.47
C SER A 60 0.74 4.08 -12.82
N VAL A 61 1.78 4.59 -13.49
CA VAL A 61 2.50 5.82 -13.06
C VAL A 61 1.55 7.01 -12.93
N ALA A 62 0.59 7.16 -13.86
CA ALA A 62 -0.38 8.25 -13.79
C ALA A 62 -1.24 8.17 -12.51
N ASP A 63 -1.65 6.96 -12.13
CA ASP A 63 -2.42 6.76 -10.90
C ASP A 63 -1.62 7.09 -9.64
N VAL A 64 -0.33 6.78 -9.64
CA VAL A 64 0.58 7.18 -8.55
C VAL A 64 0.67 8.69 -8.46
N ILE A 65 0.86 9.39 -9.60
CA ILE A 65 0.92 10.85 -9.63
C ILE A 65 -0.38 11.47 -9.09
N GLU A 66 -1.54 10.96 -9.48
CA GLU A 66 -2.84 11.41 -8.98
C GLU A 66 -2.97 11.22 -7.45
N ILE A 67 -2.57 10.04 -6.95
CA ILE A 67 -2.62 9.73 -5.52
C ILE A 67 -1.70 10.68 -4.72
N LEU A 68 -0.48 10.95 -5.21
CA LEU A 68 0.45 11.84 -4.54
C LEU A 68 0.04 13.31 -4.63
N ALA A 69 -0.70 13.70 -5.67
CA ALA A 69 -1.29 15.04 -5.72
C ALA A 69 -2.43 15.21 -4.69
N GLU A 70 -3.21 14.16 -4.42
CA GLU A 70 -4.28 14.17 -3.41
C GLU A 70 -3.75 14.00 -1.97
N ALA A 71 -2.71 13.18 -1.79
CA ALA A 71 -2.14 12.80 -0.50
C ALA A 71 -0.60 12.82 -0.56
N PRO A 72 0.02 14.02 -0.56
CA PRO A 72 1.47 14.19 -0.76
C PRO A 72 2.34 13.59 0.34
N GLU A 73 1.77 13.30 1.51
CA GLU A 73 2.45 12.63 2.63
C GLU A 73 2.54 11.11 2.49
N THR A 74 1.93 10.53 1.45
CA THR A 74 1.92 9.09 1.21
C THR A 74 3.33 8.58 0.94
N ASN A 75 3.79 7.62 1.74
CA ASN A 75 5.04 6.89 1.52
C ASN A 75 4.82 5.41 1.18
N CYS A 76 3.56 4.97 1.12
CA CYS A 76 3.18 3.63 0.71
C CYS A 76 1.80 3.59 0.05
N ILE A 77 1.68 2.92 -1.08
CA ILE A 77 0.43 2.68 -1.80
C ILE A 77 0.19 1.18 -1.83
N ALA A 78 -1.02 0.74 -1.46
CA ALA A 78 -1.39 -0.66 -1.62
C ALA A 78 -2.75 -0.87 -2.30
N SER A 79 -2.79 -1.83 -3.22
CA SER A 79 -4.02 -2.26 -3.89
C SER A 79 -4.70 -3.41 -3.14
N THR A 80 -6.01 -3.28 -2.91
CA THR A 80 -6.71 -4.13 -1.92
C THR A 80 -7.12 -5.52 -2.37
N MET A 81 -7.23 -5.80 -3.67
CA MET A 81 -7.60 -7.14 -4.15
C MET A 81 -6.36 -7.93 -4.56
N ASP A 82 -6.35 -9.22 -4.26
CA ASP A 82 -5.23 -10.12 -4.58
C ASP A 82 -4.94 -10.24 -6.09
N TYR A 83 -5.97 -10.05 -6.91
CA TYR A 83 -5.86 -10.08 -8.37
C TYR A 83 -5.50 -8.72 -8.99
N ASN A 84 -5.48 -7.64 -8.19
CA ASN A 84 -5.02 -6.35 -8.69
C ASN A 84 -3.52 -6.39 -8.93
N GLN A 85 -3.08 -5.62 -9.90
CA GLN A 85 -1.69 -5.51 -10.29
C GLN A 85 -1.25 -4.05 -10.26
N TYR A 86 0.05 -3.84 -10.34
CA TYR A 86 0.64 -2.58 -10.71
C TYR A 86 1.57 -2.84 -11.88
N SER A 87 1.77 -1.84 -12.72
CA SER A 87 2.73 -1.96 -13.81
C SER A 87 4.16 -1.95 -13.24
N PRO A 88 5.12 -2.65 -13.87
CA PRO A 88 6.53 -2.59 -13.47
C PRO A 88 7.06 -1.15 -13.43
N GLU A 89 6.61 -0.31 -14.35
CA GLU A 89 6.98 1.11 -14.42
C GLU A 89 6.45 1.89 -13.23
N ALA A 90 5.22 1.59 -12.76
CA ALA A 90 4.68 2.21 -11.55
C ALA A 90 5.49 1.83 -10.30
N LYS A 91 5.92 0.57 -10.21
CA LYS A 91 6.78 0.10 -9.10
C LYS A 91 8.13 0.79 -9.13
N ALA A 92 8.79 0.84 -10.29
CA ALA A 92 10.07 1.53 -10.45
C ALA A 92 9.95 3.02 -10.12
N TYR A 93 8.91 3.69 -10.62
CA TYR A 93 8.64 5.09 -10.33
C TYR A 93 8.42 5.35 -8.83
N CYS A 94 7.65 4.48 -8.15
CA CYS A 94 7.50 4.56 -6.69
C CYS A 94 8.83 4.37 -5.96
N MET A 95 9.67 3.42 -6.37
CA MET A 95 10.99 3.19 -5.78
C MET A 95 11.92 4.40 -5.93
N ASP A 96 11.94 5.03 -7.10
CA ASP A 96 12.72 6.26 -7.35
C ASP A 96 12.30 7.41 -6.42
N LEU A 97 11.05 7.41 -5.95
CA LEU A 97 10.50 8.37 -5.00
C LEU A 97 10.64 7.95 -3.54
N GLY A 98 11.18 6.76 -3.25
CA GLY A 98 11.23 6.20 -1.90
C GLY A 98 9.86 5.77 -1.35
N ILE A 99 8.94 5.40 -2.25
CA ILE A 99 7.55 5.04 -1.93
C ILE A 99 7.35 3.54 -2.14
N GLY A 100 6.76 2.87 -1.16
CA GLY A 100 6.37 1.47 -1.30
C GLY A 100 5.14 1.32 -2.20
N LEU A 101 5.18 0.42 -3.19
CA LEU A 101 4.01 0.04 -4.00
C LEU A 101 3.79 -1.47 -3.90
N PHE A 102 2.62 -1.88 -3.43
CA PHE A 102 2.34 -3.28 -3.09
C PHE A 102 0.92 -3.71 -3.43
N ARG A 103 0.74 -5.02 -3.61
CA ARG A 103 -0.54 -5.68 -3.33
C ARG A 103 -0.69 -5.86 -1.82
N VAL A 104 -1.91 -5.96 -1.31
CA VAL A 104 -2.16 -6.15 0.15
C VAL A 104 -1.35 -7.32 0.73
N VAL A 105 -1.29 -8.46 0.05
CA VAL A 105 -0.51 -9.62 0.50
C VAL A 105 1.00 -9.38 0.54
N GLU A 106 1.52 -8.50 -0.32
CA GLU A 106 2.93 -8.12 -0.34
C GLU A 106 3.23 -7.17 0.82
N LEU A 107 2.36 -6.19 1.05
CA LEU A 107 2.51 -5.24 2.16
C LEU A 107 2.60 -5.96 3.51
N LEU A 108 1.82 -7.02 3.72
CA LEU A 108 1.85 -7.81 4.97
C LEU A 108 3.22 -8.43 5.27
N GLY A 109 4.03 -8.69 4.25
CA GLY A 109 5.43 -9.11 4.43
C GLY A 109 6.39 -7.93 4.44
N ALA A 110 6.16 -6.93 3.60
CA ALA A 110 7.00 -5.75 3.48
C ALA A 110 7.14 -4.99 4.81
N VAL A 111 6.11 -4.98 5.67
CA VAL A 111 6.14 -4.29 6.96
C VAL A 111 7.28 -4.71 7.89
N TYR A 112 7.91 -5.86 7.67
CA TYR A 112 9.07 -6.33 8.45
C TYR A 112 10.40 -5.68 8.04
N TYR A 113 10.44 -4.98 6.92
CA TYR A 113 11.65 -4.41 6.33
C TYR A 113 11.63 -2.87 6.40
N ASP A 114 12.79 -2.25 6.15
CA ASP A 114 12.95 -0.80 6.09
C ASP A 114 13.89 -0.44 4.92
N GLY A 115 13.88 0.83 4.51
CA GLY A 115 14.67 1.32 3.36
C GLY A 115 14.43 0.49 2.10
N ASP A 116 15.50 0.17 1.37
CA ASP A 116 15.42 -0.59 0.11
C ASP A 116 14.75 -1.95 0.29
N GLY A 117 14.98 -2.63 1.42
CA GLY A 117 14.33 -3.92 1.72
C GLY A 117 12.81 -3.81 1.84
N PHE A 118 12.28 -2.66 2.24
CA PHE A 118 10.84 -2.38 2.17
C PHE A 118 10.43 -2.12 0.73
N LEU A 119 11.09 -1.18 0.05
CA LEU A 119 10.73 -0.73 -1.30
C LEU A 119 10.74 -1.85 -2.34
N GLU A 120 11.74 -2.74 -2.26
CA GLU A 120 11.99 -3.84 -3.18
C GLU A 120 11.30 -5.14 -2.77
N TYR A 121 10.52 -5.15 -1.68
CA TYR A 121 9.97 -6.39 -1.15
C TYR A 121 9.13 -7.15 -2.18
N VAL A 122 9.51 -8.41 -2.41
CA VAL A 122 8.75 -9.41 -3.15
C VAL A 122 8.53 -10.60 -2.22
N PRO A 123 7.30 -11.15 -2.11
CA PRO A 123 7.06 -12.34 -1.31
C PRO A 123 7.94 -13.50 -1.76
N PRO A 124 8.44 -14.33 -0.84
CA PRO A 124 9.16 -15.54 -1.22
C PRO A 124 8.24 -16.44 -2.07
N GLU A 125 8.81 -17.12 -3.05
CA GLU A 125 8.09 -18.13 -3.81
C GLU A 125 7.49 -19.14 -2.84
N ARG A 126 6.18 -19.40 -2.96
CA ARG A 126 5.56 -20.51 -2.25
C ARG A 126 6.07 -21.78 -2.91
N ASP A 127 6.97 -22.49 -2.24
CA ASP A 127 7.20 -23.91 -2.52
C ASP A 127 5.83 -24.59 -2.52
N ARG A 128 5.41 -25.05 -3.71
CA ARG A 128 4.16 -25.78 -3.91
C ARG A 128 4.33 -27.24 -3.57
#